data_AF-C7ZIA2-F1
#
_entry.id   AF-C7ZIA2-F1
#
_cell.length_a   1.000
_cell.length_b   1.000
_cell.length_c   1.000
_cell.angle_alpha   90.00
_cell.angle_beta   90.00
_cell.angle_gamma   90.00
#
_symmetry.space_group_name_H-M   'P 1'
#
loop_
_entity.id
_entity.type
_entity.pdbx_description
1 polymer ?
#
loop_
_entity_poly.entity_id
_entity_poly.type
_entity_poly.pdbx_seq_one_letter_code
_entity_poly.pdbx_strand_id
1 'polypeptide(L)'
;KTQTLTLPSGRILSFGVFGAGSDEEPGTQNLPVVFYFHGVPSSHDEAYMMHDAALERGLQIVALDRPGYAGSATQPGRRFLDWPSDVLAVADHFSISRFAIIGVSGGGPYALACLQSLPKDRLTGVALCSSVYPVSFGLKGMKFLNILLLRIAPWVPSLLAWIVDYTQSSAARDEEHPEVFVSKMMEMMKSIPAADRVVFYDNIGGYRDAIVAGSREALKPGGQTFAQEYALLGSDWGY
;
A
#
# COMPACT_ATOMS: atom_id res chain seq x y z
N LYS A 1 7.76 -13.69 1.46
CA LYS A 1 6.62 -14.50 1.97
C LYS A 1 5.74 -13.61 2.83
N THR A 2 4.42 -13.80 2.78
CA THR A 2 3.48 -13.09 3.65
C THR A 2 3.63 -13.56 5.10
N GLN A 3 3.71 -12.61 6.02
CA GLN A 3 3.79 -12.79 7.45
C GLN A 3 2.66 -12.02 8.13
N THR A 4 2.37 -12.36 9.39
CA THR A 4 1.33 -11.69 10.18
C THR A 4 1.82 -11.42 11.60
N LEU A 5 1.31 -10.33 12.17
CA LEU A 5 1.55 -9.92 13.55
C LEU A 5 0.23 -9.52 14.20
N THR A 6 -0.01 -9.99 15.42
CA THR A 6 -1.10 -9.48 16.25
C THR A 6 -0.65 -8.21 16.97
N LEU A 7 -1.26 -7.08 16.62
CA LEU A 7 -0.98 -5.78 17.24
C LEU A 7 -1.50 -5.74 18.69
N PRO A 8 -1.01 -4.84 19.54
CA PRO A 8 -1.54 -4.62 20.90
C PRO A 8 -3.05 -4.33 20.94
N SER A 9 -3.62 -3.80 19.85
CA SER A 9 -5.06 -3.59 19.71
C SER A 9 -5.87 -4.88 19.44
N GLY A 10 -5.21 -6.03 19.34
CA GLY A 10 -5.80 -7.32 18.95
C GLY A 10 -6.06 -7.48 17.44
N ARG A 11 -5.77 -6.46 16.63
CA ARG A 11 -5.90 -6.54 15.16
C ARG A 11 -4.72 -7.31 14.57
N ILE A 12 -4.98 -8.12 13.56
CA ILE A 12 -3.94 -8.76 12.76
C ILE A 12 -3.44 -7.74 11.73
N LEU A 13 -2.12 -7.60 11.60
CA LEU A 13 -1.45 -6.87 10.52
C LEU A 13 -0.64 -7.85 9.69
N SER A 14 -0.83 -7.83 8.38
CA SER A 14 -0.04 -8.61 7.44
C SER A 14 1.07 -7.77 6.84
N PHE A 15 2.20 -8.41 6.51
CA PHE A 15 3.35 -7.74 5.93
C PHE A 15 4.21 -8.71 5.12
N GLY A 16 5.10 -8.16 4.29
CA GLY A 16 6.15 -8.91 3.58
C GLY A 16 7.53 -8.32 3.85
N VAL A 17 8.57 -9.15 3.71
CA VAL A 17 9.97 -8.74 3.84
C VAL A 17 10.69 -8.95 2.51
N PHE A 18 11.42 -7.93 2.07
CA PHE A 18 12.13 -7.88 0.78
C PHE A 18 13.53 -7.27 0.96
N GLY A 19 14.42 -7.45 -0.01
CA GLY A 19 15.81 -6.99 0.08
C GLY A 19 16.68 -7.93 0.88
N ALA A 20 17.69 -7.38 1.56
CA ALA A 20 18.62 -8.15 2.37
C ALA A 20 17.92 -8.79 3.57
N GLY A 21 18.24 -10.06 3.87
CA GLY A 21 17.62 -10.80 4.97
C GLY A 21 16.12 -11.06 4.77
N SER A 22 15.64 -11.21 3.52
CA SER A 22 14.21 -11.44 3.24
C SER A 22 13.66 -12.77 3.77
N ASP A 23 14.55 -13.73 4.05
CA ASP A 23 14.21 -15.02 4.66
C ASP A 23 14.35 -15.00 6.19
N GLU A 24 14.69 -13.85 6.77
CA GLU A 24 14.89 -13.65 8.20
C GLU A 24 13.80 -12.73 8.79
N GLU A 25 13.71 -12.71 10.12
CA GLU A 25 12.81 -11.78 10.81
C GLU A 25 13.23 -10.32 10.55
N PRO A 26 12.26 -9.38 10.52
CA PRO A 26 12.59 -7.95 10.46
C PRO A 26 13.60 -7.53 11.54
N GLY A 27 14.54 -6.65 11.19
CA GLY A 27 15.55 -6.12 12.10
C GLY A 27 16.71 -7.07 12.42
N THR A 28 16.71 -8.30 11.89
CA THR A 28 17.84 -9.23 12.03
C THR A 28 19.11 -8.68 11.36
N GLN A 29 20.27 -9.09 11.88
CA GLN A 29 21.60 -8.70 11.39
C GLN A 29 21.94 -7.20 11.46
N ASN A 30 21.18 -6.38 12.18
CA ASN A 30 21.36 -4.91 12.26
C ASN A 30 21.33 -4.22 10.87
N LEU A 31 20.61 -4.80 9.91
CA LEU A 31 20.41 -4.17 8.60
C LEU A 31 19.55 -2.92 8.75
N PRO A 32 19.79 -1.84 7.97
CA PRO A 32 18.90 -0.70 7.95
C PRO A 32 17.51 -1.09 7.45
N VAL A 33 16.49 -0.84 8.28
CA VAL A 33 15.11 -1.18 7.97
C VAL A 33 14.39 -0.02 7.32
N VAL A 34 13.64 -0.31 6.25
CA VAL A 34 12.75 0.61 5.56
C VAL A 34 11.33 0.05 5.60
N PHE A 35 10.41 0.73 6.28
CA PHE A 35 8.99 0.40 6.16
C PHE A 35 8.45 0.91 4.83
N TYR A 36 7.67 0.07 4.14
CA TYR A 36 7.05 0.42 2.87
C TYR A 36 5.53 0.44 2.99
N PHE A 37 4.92 1.56 2.58
CA PHE A 37 3.48 1.76 2.54
C PHE A 37 3.00 1.79 1.09
N HIS A 38 2.30 0.72 0.72
CA HIS A 38 1.80 0.45 -0.63
C HIS A 38 0.75 1.47 -1.11
N GLY A 39 0.58 1.55 -2.43
CA GLY A 39 -0.44 2.34 -3.11
C GLY A 39 -1.86 1.76 -2.99
N VAL A 40 -2.81 2.33 -3.74
CA VAL A 40 -4.23 1.94 -3.70
C VAL A 40 -4.73 1.54 -5.09
N PRO A 41 -5.37 0.36 -5.27
CA PRO A 41 -5.33 -0.79 -4.36
C PRO A 41 -3.98 -1.50 -4.48
N SER A 42 -3.45 -2.04 -3.38
CA SER A 42 -2.20 -2.81 -3.40
C SER A 42 -1.99 -3.56 -2.07
N SER A 43 -0.92 -4.35 -1.99
CA SER A 43 -0.45 -5.05 -0.80
C SER A 43 1.08 -4.93 -0.66
N HIS A 44 1.65 -5.61 0.32
CA HIS A 44 3.08 -5.76 0.52
C HIS A 44 3.83 -6.29 -0.71
N ASP A 45 3.18 -7.03 -1.60
CA ASP A 45 3.79 -7.55 -2.83
C ASP A 45 4.30 -6.45 -3.77
N GLU A 46 3.75 -5.23 -3.68
CA GLU A 46 4.24 -4.07 -4.43
C GLU A 46 5.71 -3.75 -4.13
N ALA A 47 6.17 -4.04 -2.91
CA ALA A 47 7.56 -3.79 -2.53
C ALA A 47 8.57 -4.69 -3.24
N TYR A 48 8.12 -5.76 -3.92
CA TYR A 48 9.00 -6.61 -4.72
C TYR A 48 9.76 -5.83 -5.80
N MET A 49 9.17 -4.74 -6.31
CA MET A 49 9.81 -3.85 -7.29
C MET A 49 11.11 -3.20 -6.80
N MET A 50 11.36 -3.20 -5.49
CA MET A 50 12.59 -2.68 -4.89
C MET A 50 13.49 -3.78 -4.33
N HIS A 51 13.12 -5.06 -4.48
CA HIS A 51 13.85 -6.18 -3.88
C HIS A 51 15.33 -6.16 -4.27
N ASP A 52 15.63 -6.14 -5.57
CA ASP A 52 17.01 -6.17 -6.08
C ASP A 52 17.79 -4.93 -5.64
N ALA A 53 17.19 -3.75 -5.76
CA ALA A 53 17.83 -2.50 -5.37
C ALA A 53 18.11 -2.43 -3.86
N ALA A 54 17.23 -2.98 -3.02
CA ALA A 54 17.42 -3.09 -1.58
C ALA A 54 18.49 -4.12 -1.23
N LEU A 55 18.50 -5.26 -1.90
CA LEU A 55 19.52 -6.31 -1.74
C LEU A 55 20.93 -5.77 -2.02
N GLU A 56 21.11 -5.06 -3.14
CA GLU A 56 22.37 -4.41 -3.51
C GLU A 56 22.89 -3.41 -2.45
N ARG A 57 21.97 -2.80 -1.70
CA ARG A 57 22.27 -1.75 -0.70
C ARG A 57 22.30 -2.28 0.73
N GLY A 58 22.09 -3.59 0.93
CA GLY A 58 22.01 -4.18 2.26
C GLY A 58 20.82 -3.64 3.07
N LEU A 59 19.73 -3.25 2.41
CA LEU A 59 18.52 -2.73 3.05
C LEU A 59 17.49 -3.84 3.20
N GLN A 60 16.80 -3.85 4.34
CA GLN A 60 15.65 -4.72 4.57
C GLN A 60 14.37 -3.90 4.45
N ILE A 61 13.53 -4.24 3.48
CA ILE A 61 12.23 -3.61 3.27
C ILE A 61 11.17 -4.42 4.00
N VAL A 62 10.42 -3.78 4.89
CA VAL A 62 9.29 -4.37 5.60
C VAL A 62 8.03 -3.68 5.11
N ALA A 63 7.31 -4.32 4.20
CA ALA A 63 6.14 -3.76 3.54
C ALA A 63 4.87 -4.13 4.31
N LEU A 64 4.19 -3.14 4.89
CA LEU A 64 3.04 -3.35 5.77
C LEU A 64 1.74 -3.21 4.98
N ASP A 65 0.82 -4.18 5.13
CA ASP A 65 -0.53 -4.09 4.58
C ASP A 65 -1.39 -3.21 5.48
N ARG A 66 -1.90 -2.11 4.90
CA ARG A 66 -2.76 -1.17 5.62
C ARG A 66 -4.09 -1.84 6.02
N PRO A 67 -4.81 -1.33 7.03
CA PRO A 67 -6.00 -2.01 7.56
C PRO A 67 -7.03 -2.37 6.48
N GLY A 68 -7.47 -3.63 6.46
CA GLY A 68 -8.43 -4.15 5.48
C GLY A 68 -7.86 -4.53 4.11
N TYR A 69 -6.56 -4.38 3.87
CA TYR A 69 -5.90 -4.89 2.67
C TYR A 69 -5.21 -6.23 2.92
N ALA A 70 -5.26 -7.11 1.91
CA ALA A 70 -4.69 -8.45 1.95
C ALA A 70 -5.09 -9.20 3.25
N GLY A 71 -4.12 -9.59 4.08
CA GLY A 71 -4.37 -10.30 5.34
C GLY A 71 -4.62 -9.41 6.57
N SER A 72 -4.53 -8.09 6.45
CA SER A 72 -4.71 -7.17 7.58
C SER A 72 -6.18 -6.99 7.97
N ALA A 73 -6.44 -7.05 9.28
CA ALA A 73 -7.75 -6.79 9.85
C ALA A 73 -8.24 -5.36 9.52
N THR A 74 -9.55 -5.21 9.37
CA THR A 74 -10.17 -3.91 9.13
C THR A 74 -10.09 -3.02 10.38
N GLN A 75 -10.10 -1.70 10.17
CA GLN A 75 -10.17 -0.71 11.24
C GLN A 75 -11.27 0.31 10.91
N PRO A 76 -12.50 0.12 11.42
CA PRO A 76 -13.60 1.06 11.21
C PRO A 76 -13.25 2.45 11.76
N GLY A 77 -13.62 3.50 11.03
CA GLY A 77 -13.40 4.89 11.46
C GLY A 77 -11.94 5.33 11.53
N ARG A 78 -11.01 4.58 10.91
CA ARG A 78 -9.59 4.92 10.91
C ARG A 78 -9.30 6.31 10.34
N ARG A 79 -8.28 6.94 10.89
CA ARG A 79 -7.62 8.15 10.39
C ARG A 79 -6.18 7.81 10.04
N PHE A 80 -5.54 8.63 9.22
CA PHE A 80 -4.10 8.46 8.94
C PHE A 80 -3.25 8.52 10.22
N LEU A 81 -3.63 9.36 11.19
CA LEU A 81 -2.96 9.49 12.49
C LEU A 81 -3.09 8.26 13.41
N ASP A 82 -3.92 7.27 13.05
CA ASP A 82 -3.99 6.01 13.80
C ASP A 82 -2.96 4.98 13.29
N TRP A 83 -2.32 5.23 12.15
CA TRP A 83 -1.31 4.34 11.57
C TRP A 83 0.07 4.36 12.27
N PRO A 84 0.59 5.49 12.76
CA PRO A 84 1.88 5.54 13.44
C PRO A 84 1.98 4.58 14.64
N SER A 85 0.88 4.34 15.37
CA SER A 85 0.87 3.37 16.46
C SER A 85 1.03 1.92 15.98
N ASP A 86 0.47 1.58 14.82
CA ASP A 86 0.63 0.24 14.23
C ASP A 86 2.08 0.04 13.78
N VAL A 87 2.68 1.07 13.16
CA VAL A 87 4.08 1.06 12.72
C VAL A 87 5.04 0.92 13.92
N LEU A 88 4.80 1.64 15.01
CA LEU A 88 5.60 1.49 16.24
C LEU A 88 5.44 0.11 16.85
N ALA A 89 4.22 -0.43 16.89
CA ALA A 89 3.99 -1.77 17.41
C ALA A 89 4.76 -2.84 16.62
N VAL A 90 4.81 -2.73 15.28
CA VAL A 90 5.63 -3.61 14.45
C VAL A 90 7.13 -3.40 14.74
N ALA A 91 7.59 -2.15 14.79
CA ALA A 91 9.00 -1.85 15.05
C ALA A 91 9.44 -2.37 16.42
N ASP A 92 8.64 -2.17 17.46
CA ASP A 92 8.94 -2.58 18.82
C ASP A 92 8.90 -4.11 18.97
N HIS A 93 7.95 -4.79 18.30
CA HIS A 93 7.88 -6.25 18.29
C HIS A 93 9.18 -6.88 17.76
N PHE A 94 9.74 -6.31 16.68
CA PHE A 94 10.98 -6.79 16.07
C PHE A 94 12.24 -6.09 16.62
N SER A 95 12.13 -5.32 17.71
CA SER A 95 13.25 -4.58 18.31
C SER A 95 13.98 -3.63 17.33
N ILE A 96 13.28 -3.11 16.32
CA ILE A 96 13.79 -2.16 15.34
C ILE A 96 13.85 -0.77 15.99
N SER A 97 15.03 -0.38 16.41
CA SER A 97 15.26 0.91 17.08
C SER A 97 15.11 2.10 16.13
N ARG A 98 15.62 1.99 14.89
CA ARG A 98 15.59 3.08 13.89
C ARG A 98 15.19 2.56 12.53
N PHE A 99 14.37 3.32 11.81
CA PHE A 99 13.88 2.93 10.48
C PHE A 99 13.62 4.15 9.59
N ALA A 100 13.57 3.93 8.29
CA ALA A 100 13.06 4.89 7.30
C ALA A 100 11.68 4.45 6.79
N ILE A 101 10.98 5.35 6.09
CA ILE A 101 9.68 5.04 5.47
C ILE A 101 9.69 5.43 3.99
N ILE A 102 9.13 4.57 3.15
CA ILE A 102 8.74 4.90 1.77
C ILE A 102 7.22 4.81 1.68
N GLY A 103 6.55 5.90 1.30
CA GLY A 103 5.12 5.95 1.04
C GLY A 103 4.82 6.17 -0.45
N VAL A 104 4.11 5.23 -1.06
CA VAL A 104 3.77 5.29 -2.50
C VAL A 104 2.31 5.63 -2.70
N SER A 105 2.02 6.63 -3.53
CA SER A 105 0.64 7.00 -3.88
C SER A 105 -0.25 7.17 -2.62
N GLY A 106 -1.25 6.32 -2.42
CA GLY A 106 -2.11 6.34 -1.22
C GLY A 106 -1.41 5.97 0.08
N GLY A 107 -0.20 5.40 0.06
CA GLY A 107 0.64 5.18 1.24
C GLY A 107 1.39 6.43 1.70
N GLY A 108 1.48 7.47 0.87
CA GLY A 108 2.18 8.71 1.23
C GLY A 108 1.54 9.52 2.36
N PRO A 109 0.21 9.70 2.42
CA PRO A 109 -0.46 10.30 3.59
C PRO A 109 -0.12 9.56 4.89
N TYR A 110 -0.12 8.23 4.87
CA TYR A 110 0.29 7.41 6.02
C TYR A 110 1.75 7.65 6.43
N ALA A 111 2.65 7.83 5.46
CA ALA A 111 4.03 8.18 5.72
C ALA A 111 4.19 9.59 6.33
N LEU A 112 3.37 10.55 5.90
CA LEU A 112 3.32 11.89 6.50
C LEU A 112 2.75 11.88 7.92
N ALA A 113 1.72 11.08 8.19
CA ALA A 113 1.21 10.89 9.55
C ALA A 113 2.30 10.31 10.47
N CYS A 114 3.09 9.34 9.98
CA CYS A 114 4.25 8.85 10.69
C CYS A 114 5.31 9.93 10.92
N LEU A 115 5.63 10.74 9.90
CA LEU A 115 6.58 11.86 10.04
C LEU A 115 6.18 12.83 11.15
N GLN A 116 4.89 13.08 11.31
CA GLN A 116 4.36 13.98 12.32
C GLN A 116 4.31 13.37 13.72
N SER A 117 3.90 12.12 13.85
CA SER A 117 3.57 11.53 15.15
C SER A 117 4.67 10.66 15.76
N LEU A 118 5.62 10.17 14.96
CA LEU A 118 6.67 9.29 15.47
C LEU A 118 7.80 10.06 16.17
N PRO A 119 8.44 9.47 17.20
CA PRO A 119 9.61 10.06 17.83
C PRO A 119 10.77 10.25 16.83
N LYS A 120 11.44 11.41 16.89
CA LYS A 120 12.51 11.80 15.94
C LYS A 120 13.76 10.92 16.02
N ASP A 121 13.98 10.27 17.16
CA ASP A 121 15.07 9.32 17.37
C ASP A 121 14.81 7.97 16.69
N ARG A 122 13.54 7.61 16.44
CA ARG A 122 13.13 6.38 15.75
C ARG A 122 13.13 6.54 14.23
N LEU A 123 12.59 7.66 13.73
CA LEU A 123 12.40 7.87 12.30
C LEU A 123 13.60 8.59 11.65
N THR A 124 14.32 7.87 10.79
CA THR A 124 15.53 8.37 10.12
C THR A 124 15.23 9.21 8.87
N GLY A 125 14.07 9.00 8.23
CA GLY A 125 13.67 9.73 7.03
C GLY A 125 12.39 9.18 6.41
N VAL A 126 11.77 9.99 5.54
CA VAL A 126 10.57 9.64 4.78
C VAL A 126 10.77 10.00 3.32
N ALA A 127 10.50 9.06 2.42
CA ALA A 127 10.42 9.29 0.98
C ALA A 127 8.98 9.12 0.49
N LEU A 128 8.52 10.06 -0.34
CA LEU A 128 7.19 10.05 -0.95
C LEU A 128 7.33 9.82 -2.45
N CYS A 129 6.73 8.74 -2.97
CA CYS A 129 6.79 8.39 -4.38
C CYS A 129 5.40 8.52 -5.01
N SER A 130 5.22 9.51 -5.89
CA SER A 130 3.94 9.76 -6.57
C SER A 130 2.74 9.87 -5.60
N SER A 131 2.98 10.43 -4.40
CA SER A 131 2.03 10.47 -3.29
C SER A 131 0.75 11.22 -3.63
N VAL A 132 -0.37 10.75 -3.08
CA VAL A 132 -1.57 11.57 -2.95
C VAL A 132 -1.28 12.74 -2.01
N TYR A 133 -1.90 13.89 -2.28
CA TYR A 133 -1.84 15.11 -1.47
C TYR A 133 -3.27 15.64 -1.22
N PRO A 134 -3.49 16.51 -0.21
CA PRO A 134 -4.82 17.02 0.10
C PRO A 134 -5.51 17.65 -1.11
N VAL A 135 -6.79 17.34 -1.30
CA VAL A 135 -7.60 17.83 -2.43
C VAL A 135 -7.65 19.37 -2.47
N SER A 136 -7.46 20.03 -1.33
CA SER A 136 -7.37 21.48 -1.18
C SER A 136 -6.18 22.11 -1.90
N PHE A 137 -5.09 21.38 -2.16
CA PHE A 137 -3.96 21.86 -2.96
C PHE A 137 -4.20 21.78 -4.48
N GLY A 138 -5.38 21.29 -4.88
CA GLY A 138 -5.81 21.22 -6.28
C GLY A 138 -5.72 19.81 -6.86
N LEU A 139 -6.28 19.64 -8.06
CA LEU A 139 -6.35 18.33 -8.74
C LEU A 139 -5.89 18.41 -10.20
N LYS A 140 -5.22 19.52 -10.56
CA LYS A 140 -4.79 19.77 -11.93
C LYS A 140 -3.79 18.69 -12.37
N GLY A 141 -4.04 18.08 -13.53
CA GLY A 141 -3.19 17.03 -14.09
C GLY A 141 -3.55 15.60 -13.65
N MET A 142 -4.49 15.42 -12.71
CA MET A 142 -5.00 14.09 -12.38
C MET A 142 -5.98 13.57 -13.44
N LYS A 143 -6.00 12.25 -13.64
CA LYS A 143 -7.03 11.60 -14.48
C LYS A 143 -8.42 11.88 -13.92
N PHE A 144 -9.38 12.09 -14.81
CA PHE A 144 -10.78 12.39 -14.44
C PHE A 144 -11.35 11.38 -13.45
N LEU A 145 -11.09 10.08 -13.65
CA LEU A 145 -11.56 9.04 -12.74
C LEU A 145 -11.01 9.22 -11.32
N ASN A 146 -9.74 9.58 -11.15
CA ASN A 146 -9.14 9.81 -9.83
C ASN A 146 -9.78 11.03 -9.15
N ILE A 147 -10.00 12.11 -9.91
CA ILE A 147 -10.71 13.31 -9.43
C ILE A 147 -12.11 12.95 -8.94
N LEU A 148 -12.83 12.16 -9.74
CA LEU A 148 -14.18 11.71 -9.44
C LEU A 148 -14.20 10.89 -8.15
N LEU A 149 -13.32 9.90 -8.03
CA LEU A 149 -13.24 9.03 -6.86
C LEU A 149 -12.90 9.83 -5.59
N LEU A 150 -11.88 10.72 -5.63
CA LEU A 150 -11.50 11.55 -4.49
C LEU A 150 -12.63 12.49 -4.03
N ARG A 151 -13.48 12.97 -4.95
CA ARG A 151 -14.57 13.89 -4.61
C ARG A 151 -15.84 13.20 -4.15
N ILE A 152 -16.14 12.03 -4.70
CA ILE A 152 -17.43 11.35 -4.53
C ILE A 152 -17.37 10.27 -3.44
N ALA A 153 -16.24 9.58 -3.28
CA ALA A 153 -16.10 8.48 -2.32
C ALA A 153 -16.48 8.86 -0.88
N PRO A 154 -16.18 10.07 -0.36
CA PRO A 154 -16.61 10.47 0.99
C PRO A 154 -18.13 10.48 1.18
N TRP A 155 -18.91 10.66 0.11
CA TRP A 155 -20.36 10.84 0.17
C TRP A 155 -21.16 9.58 -0.14
N VAL A 156 -20.60 8.66 -0.95
CA VAL A 156 -21.27 7.43 -1.37
C VAL A 156 -20.37 6.19 -1.28
N PRO A 157 -19.69 5.95 -0.15
CA PRO A 157 -18.72 4.85 -0.03
C PRO A 157 -19.35 3.48 -0.28
N SER A 158 -20.59 3.25 0.13
CA SER A 158 -21.28 1.96 -0.08
C SER A 158 -21.54 1.65 -1.57
N LEU A 159 -21.87 2.68 -2.37
CA LEU A 159 -22.06 2.51 -3.80
C LEU A 159 -20.72 2.21 -4.50
N LEU A 160 -19.66 2.94 -4.12
CA LEU A 160 -18.33 2.67 -4.65
C LEU A 160 -17.85 1.26 -4.28
N ALA A 161 -18.08 0.83 -3.04
CA ALA A 161 -17.76 -0.52 -2.59
C ALA A 161 -18.45 -1.57 -3.46
N TRP A 162 -19.75 -1.42 -3.71
CA TRP A 162 -20.50 -2.33 -4.58
C TRP A 162 -19.97 -2.36 -6.02
N ILE A 163 -19.66 -1.20 -6.61
CA ILE A 163 -19.11 -1.12 -7.98
C ILE A 163 -17.77 -1.84 -8.05
N VAL A 164 -16.85 -1.57 -7.11
CA VAL A 164 -15.53 -2.19 -7.08
C VAL A 164 -15.63 -3.69 -6.84
N ASP A 165 -16.56 -4.10 -5.98
CA ASP A 165 -16.78 -5.51 -5.68
C ASP A 165 -17.22 -6.29 -6.92
N TYR A 166 -18.19 -5.73 -7.65
CA TYR A 166 -18.72 -6.32 -8.88
C TYR A 166 -17.67 -6.34 -10.02
N THR A 167 -16.95 -5.22 -10.21
CA THR A 167 -16.09 -5.04 -11.40
C THR A 167 -14.69 -5.61 -11.23
N GLN A 168 -14.12 -5.58 -10.02
CA GLN A 168 -12.73 -5.94 -9.76
C GLN A 168 -12.59 -7.09 -8.76
N SER A 169 -13.19 -6.98 -7.57
CA SER A 169 -13.00 -7.99 -6.50
C SER A 169 -13.56 -9.36 -6.87
N SER A 170 -14.62 -9.43 -7.67
CA SER A 170 -15.15 -10.68 -8.22
C SER A 170 -14.08 -11.48 -8.98
N ALA A 171 -13.32 -10.82 -9.85
CA ALA A 171 -12.21 -11.43 -10.58
C ALA A 171 -10.98 -11.66 -9.71
N ALA A 172 -10.74 -10.80 -8.71
CA ALA A 172 -9.63 -10.99 -7.79
C ALA A 172 -9.78 -12.26 -6.92
N ARG A 173 -11.02 -12.58 -6.53
CA ARG A 173 -11.39 -13.78 -5.74
C ARG A 173 -11.47 -15.07 -6.54
N ASP A 174 -11.51 -14.98 -7.87
CA ASP A 174 -11.56 -16.16 -8.72
C ASP A 174 -10.18 -16.84 -8.73
N GLU A 175 -10.09 -17.97 -8.02
CA GLU A 175 -8.88 -18.81 -7.98
C GLU A 175 -8.85 -19.84 -9.11
N GLU A 176 -9.98 -20.10 -9.79
CA GLU A 176 -10.05 -21.01 -10.94
C GLU A 176 -9.58 -20.30 -12.22
N HIS A 177 -9.87 -19.00 -12.34
CA HIS A 177 -9.57 -18.18 -13.53
C HIS A 177 -8.77 -16.90 -13.19
N PRO A 178 -7.58 -17.01 -12.57
CA PRO A 178 -6.77 -15.86 -12.17
C PRO A 178 -6.38 -14.95 -13.36
N GLU A 179 -6.30 -15.50 -14.57
CA GLU A 179 -6.01 -14.78 -15.81
C GLU A 179 -7.04 -13.70 -16.16
N VAL A 180 -8.28 -13.81 -15.67
CA VAL A 180 -9.32 -12.79 -15.87
C VAL A 180 -8.93 -11.48 -15.21
N PHE A 181 -8.39 -11.54 -13.98
CA PHE A 181 -7.93 -10.34 -13.28
C PHE A 181 -6.72 -9.72 -13.98
N VAL A 182 -5.76 -10.56 -14.39
CA VAL A 182 -4.58 -10.11 -15.16
C VAL A 182 -5.01 -9.41 -16.44
N SER A 183 -5.93 -10.02 -17.20
CA SER A 183 -6.43 -9.47 -18.47
C SER A 183 -7.09 -8.10 -18.25
N LYS A 184 -7.93 -7.96 -17.22
CA LYS A 184 -8.51 -6.65 -16.85
C LYS A 184 -7.44 -5.60 -16.54
N MET A 185 -6.40 -5.96 -15.81
CA MET A 185 -5.28 -5.04 -15.54
C MET A 185 -4.53 -4.67 -16.82
N MET A 186 -4.25 -5.64 -17.69
CA MET A 186 -3.61 -5.40 -18.99
C MET A 186 -4.42 -4.45 -19.87
N GLU A 187 -5.75 -4.57 -19.87
CA GLU A 187 -6.64 -3.64 -20.58
C GLU A 187 -6.60 -2.22 -19.98
N MET A 188 -6.63 -2.09 -18.65
CA MET A 188 -6.52 -0.78 -17.99
C MET A 188 -5.19 -0.08 -18.33
N MET A 189 -4.09 -0.84 -18.41
CA MET A 189 -2.76 -0.31 -18.72
C MET A 189 -2.58 0.11 -20.18
N LYS A 190 -3.50 -0.21 -21.10
CA LYS A 190 -3.43 0.34 -22.48
C LYS A 190 -3.53 1.86 -22.51
N SER A 191 -4.20 2.45 -21.52
CA SER A 191 -4.48 3.89 -21.43
C SER A 191 -3.35 4.73 -20.81
N ILE A 192 -2.25 4.12 -20.36
CA ILE A 192 -1.14 4.85 -19.73
C ILE A 192 -0.12 5.36 -20.78
N PRO A 193 0.72 6.35 -20.43
CA PRO A 193 1.78 6.85 -21.31
C PRO A 193 2.70 5.76 -21.88
N ALA A 194 3.25 6.00 -23.08
CA ALA A 194 4.07 4.99 -23.77
C ALA A 194 5.30 4.55 -22.97
N ALA A 195 5.96 5.48 -22.26
CA ALA A 195 7.09 5.16 -21.40
C ALA A 195 6.72 4.17 -20.27
N ASP A 196 5.57 4.38 -19.63
CA ASP A 196 5.08 3.52 -18.54
C ASP A 196 4.60 2.16 -19.06
N ARG A 197 4.08 2.12 -20.30
CA ARG A 197 3.70 0.86 -20.95
C ARG A 197 4.89 -0.07 -21.11
N VAL A 198 6.05 0.43 -21.52
CA VAL A 198 7.25 -0.40 -21.68
C VAL A 198 7.60 -1.09 -20.35
N VAL A 199 7.62 -0.33 -19.26
CA VAL A 199 7.90 -0.87 -17.92
C VAL A 199 6.92 -1.99 -17.53
N PHE A 200 5.62 -1.78 -17.78
CA PHE A 200 4.59 -2.75 -17.43
C PHE A 200 4.55 -3.97 -18.36
N TYR A 201 4.50 -3.79 -19.68
CA TYR A 201 4.37 -4.92 -20.62
C TYR A 201 5.63 -5.77 -20.66
N ASP A 202 6.80 -5.15 -20.60
CA ASP A 202 8.09 -5.87 -20.61
C ASP A 202 8.47 -6.38 -19.21
N ASN A 203 7.64 -6.10 -18.20
CA ASN A 203 7.82 -6.53 -16.81
C ASN A 203 9.21 -6.16 -16.25
N ILE A 204 9.67 -4.94 -16.54
CA ILE A 204 11.00 -4.49 -16.14
C ILE A 204 11.11 -4.54 -14.61
N GLY A 205 12.08 -5.28 -14.09
CA GLY A 205 12.29 -5.45 -12.65
C GLY A 205 11.13 -6.13 -11.92
N GLY A 206 10.31 -6.93 -12.62
CA GLY A 206 9.14 -7.58 -12.03
C GLY A 206 7.96 -6.64 -11.73
N TYR A 207 7.98 -5.42 -12.30
CA TYR A 207 6.99 -4.37 -12.03
C TYR A 207 5.54 -4.83 -12.22
N ARG A 208 5.23 -5.47 -13.35
CA ARG A 208 3.86 -5.92 -13.64
C ARG A 208 3.44 -7.00 -12.67
N ASP A 209 4.29 -7.97 -12.41
CA ASP A 209 3.93 -9.11 -11.56
C ASP A 209 3.69 -8.65 -10.11
N ALA A 210 4.51 -7.73 -9.59
CA ALA A 210 4.32 -7.12 -8.28
C ALA A 210 2.99 -6.33 -8.19
N ILE A 211 2.71 -5.48 -9.19
CA ILE A 211 1.48 -4.68 -9.24
C ILE A 211 0.23 -5.56 -9.38
N VAL A 212 0.30 -6.61 -10.20
CA VAL A 212 -0.81 -7.55 -10.40
C VAL A 212 -1.07 -8.37 -9.13
N ALA A 213 -0.02 -8.95 -8.52
CA ALA A 213 -0.14 -9.70 -7.29
C ALA A 213 -0.71 -8.81 -6.17
N GLY A 214 -0.10 -7.64 -5.96
CA GLY A 214 -0.51 -6.73 -4.89
C GLY A 214 -1.94 -6.22 -5.06
N SER A 215 -2.33 -5.83 -6.27
CA SER A 215 -3.71 -5.38 -6.56
C SER A 215 -4.72 -6.50 -6.37
N ARG A 216 -4.38 -7.74 -6.75
CA ARG A 216 -5.27 -8.90 -6.60
C ARG A 216 -5.52 -9.18 -5.12
N GLU A 217 -4.45 -9.36 -4.33
CA GLU A 217 -4.57 -9.64 -2.90
C GLU A 217 -5.30 -8.52 -2.15
N ALA A 218 -5.06 -7.26 -2.52
CA ALA A 218 -5.76 -6.11 -1.95
C ALA A 218 -7.27 -6.13 -2.15
N LEU A 219 -7.73 -6.66 -3.29
CA LEU A 219 -9.13 -6.63 -3.70
C LEU A 219 -9.89 -7.90 -3.38
N LYS A 220 -9.21 -9.00 -2.99
CA LYS A 220 -9.84 -10.26 -2.58
C LYS A 220 -10.86 -10.08 -1.45
N PRO A 221 -10.60 -9.31 -0.37
CA PRO A 221 -11.58 -9.12 0.71
C PRO A 221 -12.88 -8.41 0.26
N GLY A 222 -12.86 -7.70 -0.86
CA GLY A 222 -14.00 -7.00 -1.45
C GLY A 222 -13.79 -5.49 -1.63
N GLY A 223 -14.78 -4.82 -2.21
CA GLY A 223 -14.69 -3.40 -2.56
C GLY A 223 -14.74 -2.41 -1.38
N GLN A 224 -15.09 -2.88 -0.17
CA GLN A 224 -15.31 -2.04 1.01
C GLN A 224 -14.05 -1.28 1.43
N THR A 225 -12.90 -1.95 1.52
CA THR A 225 -11.63 -1.33 1.92
C THR A 225 -11.22 -0.25 0.93
N PHE A 226 -11.32 -0.53 -0.38
CA PHE A 226 -11.04 0.44 -1.42
C PHE A 226 -11.91 1.70 -1.30
N ALA A 227 -13.22 1.52 -1.06
CA ALA A 227 -14.12 2.65 -0.93
C ALA A 227 -13.83 3.49 0.33
N GLN A 228 -13.55 2.84 1.45
CA GLN A 228 -13.14 3.52 2.69
C GLN A 228 -11.82 4.27 2.53
N GLU A 229 -10.87 3.69 1.82
CA GLU A 229 -9.59 4.32 1.50
C GLU A 229 -9.78 5.60 0.68
N TYR A 230 -10.56 5.56 -0.40
CA TYR A 230 -10.83 6.76 -1.20
C TYR A 230 -11.67 7.81 -0.45
N ALA A 231 -12.60 7.37 0.41
CA ALA A 231 -13.33 8.28 1.29
C ALA A 231 -12.38 9.01 2.24
N LEU A 232 -11.39 8.31 2.80
CA LEU A 232 -10.38 8.91 3.67
C LEU A 232 -9.44 9.85 2.89
N LEU A 233 -8.93 9.42 1.73
CA LEU A 233 -8.05 10.24 0.88
C LEU A 233 -8.73 11.53 0.40
N GLY A 234 -10.04 11.46 0.11
CA GLY A 234 -10.85 12.59 -0.34
C GLY A 234 -11.33 13.55 0.75
N SER A 235 -11.15 13.17 2.02
CA SER A 235 -11.58 13.96 3.18
C SER A 235 -10.48 14.93 3.63
N ASP A 236 -10.80 15.80 4.60
CA ASP A 236 -9.77 16.51 5.36
C ASP A 236 -8.97 15.52 6.20
N TRP A 237 -7.65 15.60 6.12
CA TRP A 237 -6.75 14.67 6.77
C TRP A 237 -6.55 15.03 8.24
N GLY A 238 -6.72 16.30 8.60
CA GLY A 238 -6.64 16.79 9.97
C GLY A 238 -5.22 16.88 10.54
N TYR A 239 -4.20 16.95 9.68
CA TYR A 239 -2.79 17.14 10.06
C TYR A 239 -1.95 17.76 8.93
#